data_AF-A0A7V4HP86-F1
#
_entry.id   AF-A0A7V4HP86-F1
#
_cell.length_a   1.000
_cell.length_b   1.000
_cell.length_c   1.000
_cell.angle_alpha   90.00
_cell.angle_beta   90.00
_cell.angle_gamma   90.00
#
_symmetry.space_group_name_H-M   'P 1'
#
loop_
_entity.id
_entity.type
_entity.pdbx_description
1 polymer ?
#
loop_
_entity_poly.entity_id
_entity_poly.type
_entity_poly.pdbx_seq_one_letter_code
_entity_poly.pdbx_strand_id
1 'polypeptide(L)'
;LLSRPFLTRVPDDSVIVTDRVPTSVPGAGRYRFVATRDEGGSCAMVYAPVGRRFSVNMEKITGAQVKAWWFNPRNGQPTAIGQFENKGVREFTPPDHGEMLDWVLVLDDASHDFPPPGQLPSRPASR
;
A
#
# COMPACT_ATOMS: atom_id res chain seq x y z
N LEU A 1 7.22 -8.58 5.65
CA LEU A 1 5.75 -8.57 5.86
C LEU A 1 5.33 -8.34 7.32
N LEU A 2 6.10 -8.79 8.32
CA LEU A 2 5.80 -8.60 9.77
C LEU A 2 6.15 -7.21 10.34
N SER A 3 6.49 -6.25 9.48
CA SER A 3 6.94 -4.92 9.90
C SER A 3 5.81 -3.98 10.32
N ARG A 4 4.55 -4.34 10.02
CA ARG A 4 3.32 -3.59 10.32
C ARG A 4 2.39 -4.48 11.15
N PRO A 5 1.38 -3.93 11.85
CA PRO A 5 0.37 -4.73 12.53
C PRO A 5 -0.20 -5.79 11.58
N PHE A 6 0.01 -7.05 11.94
CA PHE A 6 -0.34 -8.19 11.11
C PHE A 6 -1.66 -8.83 11.56
N LEU A 7 -1.90 -8.86 12.88
CA LEU A 7 -3.08 -9.50 13.48
C LEU A 7 -4.36 -8.66 13.33
N THR A 8 -4.23 -7.36 13.10
CA THR A 8 -5.34 -6.39 12.95
C THR A 8 -5.58 -6.01 11.49
N ARG A 9 -5.05 -6.78 10.53
CA ARG A 9 -5.18 -6.47 9.11
C ARG A 9 -6.50 -6.99 8.56
N VAL A 10 -7.28 -6.11 7.95
CA VAL A 10 -8.57 -6.43 7.33
C VAL A 10 -8.53 -6.12 5.83
N PRO A 11 -9.14 -6.97 4.96
CA PRO A 11 -9.37 -6.64 3.57
C PRO A 11 -10.27 -5.40 3.44
N ASP A 12 -9.90 -4.43 2.61
CA ASP A 12 -10.71 -3.24 2.38
C ASP A 12 -10.56 -2.76 0.93
N ASP A 13 -11.45 -3.23 0.06
CA ASP A 13 -11.51 -2.82 -1.35
C ASP A 13 -11.86 -1.32 -1.52
N SER A 14 -12.42 -0.65 -0.50
CA SER A 14 -12.80 0.77 -0.58
C SER A 14 -11.60 1.73 -0.59
N VAL A 15 -10.39 1.22 -0.32
CA VAL A 15 -9.13 1.94 -0.48
C VAL A 15 -8.83 2.22 -1.95
N ILE A 16 -9.26 1.34 -2.86
CA ILE A 16 -9.06 1.50 -4.30
C ILE A 16 -10.28 2.22 -4.88
N VAL A 17 -10.05 3.34 -5.54
CA VAL A 17 -11.12 4.02 -6.29
C VAL A 17 -11.36 3.28 -7.59
N THR A 18 -12.61 2.85 -7.79
CA THR A 18 -13.01 2.11 -9.01
C THR A 18 -13.08 3.04 -10.21
N ASP A 19 -12.45 2.65 -11.32
CA ASP A 19 -12.50 3.40 -12.57
C ASP A 19 -13.71 2.96 -13.42
N ARG A 20 -14.25 3.85 -14.25
CA ARG A 20 -15.53 3.70 -14.99
C ARG A 20 -15.54 2.66 -16.11
N VAL A 21 -14.46 1.89 -16.30
CA VAL A 21 -14.42 0.80 -17.29
C VAL A 21 -14.64 -0.53 -16.56
N PRO A 22 -15.71 -1.28 -16.86
CA PRO A 22 -16.12 -2.50 -16.14
C PRO A 22 -15.15 -3.70 -16.26
N THR A 23 -13.94 -3.51 -16.78
CA THR A 23 -12.81 -4.45 -16.61
C THR A 23 -11.94 -4.12 -15.38
N SER A 24 -12.24 -3.03 -14.69
CA SER A 24 -11.60 -2.55 -13.46
C SER A 24 -12.53 -2.66 -12.23
N VAL A 25 -13.41 -3.67 -12.21
CA VAL A 25 -14.29 -3.96 -11.07
C VAL A 25 -13.49 -4.71 -9.98
N PRO A 26 -13.53 -4.30 -8.70
CA PRO A 26 -13.12 -5.15 -7.59
C PRO A 26 -14.10 -6.32 -7.54
N GLY A 27 -13.71 -7.49 -8.04
CA GLY A 27 -14.65 -8.61 -8.07
C GLY A 27 -14.17 -9.90 -8.74
N ALA A 28 -13.56 -9.85 -9.92
CA ALA A 28 -13.12 -11.09 -10.59
C ALA A 28 -12.07 -10.81 -11.68
N GLY A 29 -10.93 -11.51 -11.63
CA GLY A 29 -9.91 -11.50 -12.68
C GLY A 29 -8.47 -11.54 -12.17
N ARG A 30 -7.56 -12.10 -13.00
CA ARG A 30 -6.12 -12.28 -12.73
C ARG A 30 -5.33 -10.98 -12.53
N TYR A 31 -5.94 -9.83 -12.81
CA TYR A 31 -5.34 -8.50 -12.77
C TYR A 31 -5.93 -7.61 -11.65
N ARG A 32 -6.51 -8.22 -10.61
CA ARG A 32 -7.18 -7.51 -9.53
C ARG A 32 -6.18 -6.83 -8.59
N PHE A 33 -6.35 -5.53 -8.41
CA PHE A 33 -5.75 -4.81 -7.28
C PHE A 33 -6.44 -5.25 -5.99
N VAL A 34 -5.65 -5.59 -4.96
CA VAL A 34 -6.19 -6.00 -3.66
C VAL A 34 -5.64 -5.07 -2.60
N ALA A 35 -6.53 -4.44 -1.85
CA ALA A 35 -6.15 -3.57 -0.75
C ALA A 35 -6.44 -4.21 0.61
N THR A 36 -5.52 -3.99 1.53
CA THR A 36 -5.67 -4.34 2.94
C THR A 36 -5.32 -3.13 3.77
N ARG A 37 -5.95 -2.98 4.93
CA ARG A 37 -5.61 -1.94 5.89
C ARG A 37 -5.51 -2.50 7.29
N ASP A 38 -4.79 -1.81 8.13
CA ASP A 38 -4.90 -1.97 9.58
C ASP A 38 -6.29 -1.52 10.05
N GLU A 39 -6.86 -2.22 11.03
CA GLU A 39 -8.17 -1.89 11.63
C GLU A 39 -8.23 -0.45 12.13
N GLY A 40 -7.13 0.04 12.72
CA GLY A 40 -6.98 1.41 13.19
C GLY A 40 -6.67 2.44 12.09
N GLY A 41 -6.48 2.01 10.83
CA GLY A 41 -6.17 2.89 9.70
C GLY A 41 -4.74 3.43 9.69
N SER A 42 -3.86 2.94 10.56
CA SER A 42 -2.46 3.38 10.66
C SER A 42 -1.62 3.06 9.42
N CYS A 43 -2.05 2.06 8.64
CA CYS A 43 -1.38 1.62 7.43
C CYS A 43 -2.38 1.00 6.45
N ALA A 44 -2.15 1.22 5.15
CA ALA A 44 -2.81 0.51 4.06
C ALA A 44 -1.77 -0.07 3.08
N MET A 45 -2.09 -1.20 2.46
CA MET A 45 -1.28 -1.83 1.43
C MET A 45 -2.15 -2.17 0.23
N VAL A 46 -1.67 -1.86 -0.97
CA VAL A 46 -2.33 -2.22 -2.23
C VAL A 46 -1.41 -3.10 -3.05
N TYR A 47 -1.82 -4.34 -3.30
CA TYR A 47 -1.17 -5.24 -4.25
C TYR A 47 -1.59 -4.86 -5.67
N ALA A 48 -0.60 -4.57 -6.51
CA ALA A 48 -0.72 -4.21 -7.91
C ALA A 48 -0.10 -5.32 -8.77
N PRO A 49 -0.89 -6.26 -9.31
CA PRO A 49 -0.36 -7.36 -10.13
C PRO A 49 0.10 -6.93 -11.53
N VAL A 50 -0.15 -5.68 -11.91
CA VAL A 50 0.17 -5.10 -13.23
C VAL A 50 0.72 -3.70 -13.05
N GLY A 51 1.72 -3.32 -13.85
CA GLY A 51 2.30 -1.97 -13.92
C GLY A 51 1.36 -0.90 -14.52
N ARG A 52 0.11 -0.83 -14.03
CA ARG A 52 -0.89 0.17 -14.41
C ARG A 52 -1.13 1.14 -13.25
N ARG A 53 -1.37 2.40 -13.60
CA ARG A 53 -1.77 3.42 -12.63
C ARG A 53 -3.13 3.10 -12.01
N PHE A 54 -3.28 3.43 -10.73
CA PHE A 54 -4.54 3.28 -10.00
C PHE A 54 -4.70 4.42 -8.99
N SER A 55 -5.95 4.70 -8.62
CA SER A 55 -6.30 5.76 -7.68
C SER A 55 -6.59 5.17 -6.30
N VAL A 56 -6.06 5.84 -5.27
CA VAL A 56 -6.24 5.48 -3.87
C VAL A 56 -7.00 6.59 -3.15
N ASN A 57 -7.99 6.21 -2.35
CA ASN A 57 -8.65 7.12 -1.42
C ASN A 57 -7.75 7.29 -0.18
N MET A 58 -7.12 8.46 -0.06
CA MET A 58 -6.16 8.73 1.01
C MET A 58 -6.85 8.78 2.37
N GLU A 59 -8.10 9.26 2.43
CA GLU A 59 -8.89 9.45 3.67
C GLU A 59 -9.18 8.15 4.45
N LYS A 60 -8.76 6.99 3.92
CA LYS A 60 -8.80 5.69 4.59
C LYS A 60 -7.61 5.43 5.53
N ILE A 61 -6.60 6.30 5.50
CA ILE A 61 -5.42 6.25 6.36
C ILE A 61 -5.58 7.32 7.43
N THR A 62 -5.01 7.12 8.62
CA THR A 62 -4.99 8.13 9.68
C THR A 62 -3.88 9.17 9.48
N GLY A 63 -3.91 10.24 10.27
CA GLY A 63 -2.86 11.26 10.28
C GLY A 63 -3.00 12.30 9.16
N ALA A 64 -2.24 13.38 9.26
CA ALA A 64 -2.28 14.46 8.27
C ALA A 64 -1.40 14.18 7.04
N GLN A 65 -0.38 13.33 7.20
CA GLN A 65 0.61 13.01 6.18
C GLN A 65 0.76 11.49 6.06
N VAL A 66 0.81 11.02 4.82
CA VAL A 66 1.01 9.61 4.48
C VAL A 66 2.38 9.44 3.85
N LYS A 67 3.21 8.60 4.45
CA LYS A 67 4.48 8.15 3.88
C LYS A 67 4.22 6.96 2.97
N ALA A 68 4.66 7.06 1.72
CA ALA A 68 4.38 6.04 0.72
C ALA A 68 5.65 5.34 0.22
N TRP A 69 5.50 4.06 -0.09
CA TRP A 69 6.57 3.19 -0.58
C TRP A 69 6.08 2.28 -1.69
N TRP A 70 6.95 2.01 -2.65
CA TRP A 70 6.85 0.82 -3.47
C TRP A 70 7.64 -0.32 -2.85
N PHE A 71 7.04 -1.48 -2.72
CA PHE A 71 7.70 -2.69 -2.26
C PHE A 71 7.68 -3.72 -3.38
N ASN A 72 8.86 -4.23 -3.74
CA ASN A 72 9.01 -5.28 -4.72
C ASN A 72 8.93 -6.65 -4.01
N PRO A 73 7.85 -7.42 -4.19
CA PRO A 73 7.71 -8.72 -3.52
C PRO A 73 8.70 -9.78 -4.01
N ARG A 74 9.30 -9.59 -5.19
CA ARG A 74 10.23 -10.56 -5.80
C ARG A 74 11.60 -10.56 -5.13
N ASN A 75 12.07 -9.40 -4.69
CA ASN A 75 13.39 -9.25 -4.05
C ASN A 75 13.32 -8.66 -2.64
N GLY A 76 12.13 -8.28 -2.15
CA GLY A 76 11.92 -7.71 -0.83
C GLY A 76 12.40 -6.27 -0.67
N GLN A 77 12.73 -5.56 -1.76
CA GLN A 77 13.26 -4.19 -1.68
C GLN A 77 12.13 -3.15 -1.58
N PRO A 78 12.16 -2.27 -0.56
CA PRO A 78 11.32 -1.08 -0.51
C PRO A 78 12.00 0.12 -1.18
N THR A 79 11.18 1.00 -1.78
CA THR A 79 11.58 2.28 -2.37
C THR A 79 10.64 3.35 -1.86
N ALA A 80 11.15 4.34 -1.13
CA ALA A 80 10.35 5.48 -0.68
C ALA A 80 10.00 6.36 -1.88
N ILE A 81 8.74 6.77 -1.99
CA ILE A 81 8.28 7.70 -3.05
C ILE A 81 7.88 9.07 -2.52
N GLY A 82 7.99 9.27 -1.20
CA GLY A 82 7.77 10.55 -0.54
C GLY A 82 6.67 10.52 0.50
N GLN A 83 6.27 11.73 0.92
CA GLN A 83 5.13 11.96 1.80
C GLN A 83 4.08 12.78 1.06
N PHE A 84 2.81 12.48 1.33
CA PHE A 84 1.67 13.10 0.68
C PHE A 84 0.66 13.56 1.72
N GLU A 85 0.01 14.70 1.47
CA GLU A 85 -1.13 15.13 2.27
C GLU A 85 -2.20 14.05 2.25
N ASN A 86 -2.72 13.74 3.42
CA ASN A 86 -3.74 12.71 3.58
C ASN A 86 -5.14 13.23 3.23
N LYS A 87 -5.35 13.55 1.96
CA LYS A 87 -6.58 14.22 1.51
C LYS A 87 -7.02 13.76 0.13
N GLY A 88 -8.31 13.49 0.00
CA GLY A 88 -8.95 13.16 -1.25
C GLY A 88 -8.37 11.92 -1.92
N VAL A 89 -8.31 11.96 -3.25
CA VAL A 89 -7.87 10.84 -4.10
C VAL A 89 -6.52 11.15 -4.71
N ARG A 90 -5.62 10.16 -4.68
CA ARG A 90 -4.30 10.26 -5.31
C ARG A 90 -4.06 9.09 -6.25
N GLU A 91 -3.53 9.41 -7.42
CA GLU A 91 -3.07 8.42 -8.39
C GLU A 91 -1.63 7.99 -8.08
N PHE A 92 -1.38 6.68 -8.15
CA PHE A 92 -0.06 6.08 -8.02
C PHE A 92 0.26 5.26 -9.26
N THR A 93 1.50 5.36 -9.72
CA THR A 93 2.02 4.60 -10.86
C THR A 93 3.17 3.71 -10.38
N PRO A 94 3.09 2.38 -10.59
CA PRO A 94 4.20 1.48 -10.28
C PRO A 94 5.49 1.89 -11.02
N PRO A 95 6.69 1.64 -10.45
CA PRO A 95 7.96 2.09 -11.05
C PRO A 95 8.21 1.51 -12.44
N ASP A 96 7.83 0.26 -12.64
CA ASP A 96 8.01 -0.45 -13.90
C ASP A 96 6.66 -0.74 -14.58
N HIS A 97 6.61 -0.55 -15.89
CA HIS A 97 5.47 -0.90 -16.74
C HIS A 97 5.60 -2.34 -17.27
N GLY A 98 4.56 -3.15 -17.13
CA GLY A 98 4.55 -4.52 -17.65
C GLY A 98 3.49 -5.41 -17.00
N GLU A 99 3.07 -6.47 -17.71
CA GLU A 99 2.01 -7.39 -17.28
C GLU A 99 2.46 -8.47 -16.29
N MET A 100 3.77 -8.57 -16.02
CA MET A 100 4.36 -9.55 -15.10
C MET A 100 5.19 -8.93 -13.98
N LEU A 101 5.06 -7.62 -13.75
CA LEU A 101 5.77 -6.91 -12.70
C LEU A 101 4.78 -6.49 -11.61
N ASP A 102 4.63 -7.37 -10.62
CA ASP A 102 3.85 -7.09 -9.44
C ASP A 102 4.57 -6.16 -8.45
N TRP A 103 3.79 -5.32 -7.78
CA TRP A 103 4.25 -4.34 -6.81
C TRP A 103 3.28 -4.27 -5.64
N VAL A 104 3.78 -3.85 -4.48
CA VAL A 104 2.93 -3.50 -3.34
C VAL A 104 3.14 -2.03 -3.03
N LEU A 105 2.09 -1.22 -3.14
CA LEU A 105 2.08 0.12 -2.59
C LEU A 105 1.85 -0.01 -1.08
N VAL A 106 2.72 0.59 -0.27
CA VAL A 106 2.55 0.68 1.18
C VAL A 106 2.36 2.15 1.54
N LEU A 107 1.29 2.43 2.28
CA LEU A 107 0.90 3.74 2.74
C LEU A 107 0.82 3.72 4.26
N ASP A 108 1.71 4.47 4.89
CA ASP A 108 1.87 4.52 6.33
C ASP A 108 1.48 5.91 6.83
N ASP A 109 0.71 6.00 7.92
CA ASP A 109 0.56 7.25 8.66
C ASP A 109 1.95 7.69 9.16
N ALA A 110 2.38 8.88 8.73
CA ALA A 110 3.73 9.37 9.00
C ALA A 110 3.99 9.59 10.50
N SER A 111 2.96 9.73 11.33
CA SER A 111 3.09 9.91 12.78
C SER A 111 3.49 8.65 13.54
N HIS A 112 3.37 7.47 12.91
CA HIS A 112 3.69 6.18 13.54
C HIS A 112 5.14 5.72 13.29
N ASP A 113 5.92 6.44 12.47
CA ASP A 113 7.35 6.17 12.22
C ASP A 113 7.69 4.70 11.90
N PHE A 114 6.86 4.03 11.11
CA PHE A 114 7.10 2.65 10.71
C PHE A 114 8.43 2.48 9.96
N PRO A 115 9.19 1.37 10.20
CA PRO A 115 10.41 1.08 9.47
C PRO A 115 10.11 0.80 7.99
N PRO A 116 11.11 0.79 7.10
CA PRO A 116 10.90 0.41 5.70
C PRO A 116 10.14 -0.93 5.54
N PRO A 117 9.22 -1.04 4.56
CA PRO A 117 8.54 -2.30 4.29
C PRO A 117 9.49 -3.47 4.13
N GLY A 118 9.20 -4.58 4.83
CA GLY A 118 10.03 -5.78 4.80
C GLY A 118 11.13 -5.84 5.87
N GLN A 119 11.45 -4.73 6.55
CA GLN A 119 12.40 -4.73 7.67
C GLN A 119 11.65 -4.88 9.00
N LEU A 120 12.09 -5.82 9.84
CA LEU A 120 11.57 -5.94 11.21
C LEU A 120 12.06 -4.76 12.05
N PRO A 121 11.27 -4.27 13.02
CA PRO A 121 11.77 -3.33 14.01
C PRO A 121 12.98 -3.96 14.71
N SER A 122 14.08 -3.23 14.79
CA SER A 122 15.27 -3.65 15.53
C SER A 122 14.84 -3.98 16.95
N ARG A 123 14.87 -5.27 17.33
CA ARG A 123 14.62 -5.64 18.73
C ARG A 123 15.75 -5.00 19.56
N PRO A 124 15.45 -4.24 20.63
CA PRO A 124 16.52 -3.73 21.49
C PRO A 124 17.29 -4.93 22.02
N ALA A 125 18.63 -4.87 21.91
CA ALA A 125 19.50 -5.91 22.43
C ALA A 125 19.21 -6.10 23.93
N SER A 126 18.75 -7.28 24.31
CA SER A 126 18.61 -7.68 25.70
C SER A 126 19.99 -7.55 26.36
N ARG A 127 20.14 -6.71 27.38
CA ARG A 127 21.26 -6.77 28.32
C ARG A 127 20.99 -7.83 29.38
#